data_AF-A0A973BHW0-F1
#
_entry.id   AF-A0A973BHW0-F1
#
_cell.length_a   1.000
_cell.length_b   1.000
_cell.length_c   1.000
_cell.angle_alpha   90.00
_cell.angle_beta   90.00
_cell.angle_gamma   90.00
#
_symmetry.space_group_name_H-M   'P 1'
#
loop_
_entity.id
_entity.type
_entity.pdbx_description
1 polymer ?
#
loop_
_entity_poly.entity_id
_entity_poly.type
_entity_poly.pdbx_seq_one_letter_code
_entity_poly.pdbx_strand_id
1 'polypeptide(L)' 'LRDELNAILAESSGQPLERIEKDTDRDFYMTATEAIEYGLADGIVDKI' A
#
# COMPACT_ATOMS: atom_id res chain seq x y z
N LEU A 1 10.62 10.00 -10.29
CA LEU A 1 9.93 10.31 -9.02
C LEU A 1 8.72 9.43 -8.77
N ARG A 2 7.68 9.42 -9.62
CA ARG A 2 6.53 8.50 -9.44
C ARG A 2 6.96 7.02 -9.48
N ASP A 3 7.78 6.64 -10.44
CA ASP A 3 8.21 5.25 -10.62
C ASP A 3 9.07 4.73 -9.45
N GLU A 4 9.93 5.57 -8.88
CA GLU A 4 10.75 5.21 -7.71
C GLU A 4 9.88 5.00 -6.46
N LEU A 5 8.88 5.86 -6.24
CA LEU A 5 7.92 5.70 -5.14
C LEU A 5 7.09 4.42 -5.32
N ASN A 6 6.67 4.13 -6.53
CA ASN A 6 5.90 2.92 -6.84
C ASN A 6 6.74 1.65 -6.65
N ALA A 7 8.03 1.70 -7.00
CA ALA A 7 8.96 0.60 -6.74
C ALA A 7 9.13 0.33 -5.24
N ILE A 8 9.30 1.38 -4.42
CA ILE A 8 9.40 1.25 -2.97
C ILE A 8 8.11 0.66 -2.38
N LEU A 9 6.95 1.17 -2.80
CA LEU A 9 5.65 0.67 -2.36
C LEU A 9 5.44 -0.79 -2.76
N ALA A 10 5.82 -1.19 -3.96
CA ALA A 10 5.74 -2.57 -4.44
C ALA A 10 6.63 -3.50 -3.60
N GLU A 11 7.87 -3.10 -3.31
CA GLU A 11 8.79 -3.87 -2.49
C GLU A 11 8.29 -4.01 -1.04
N SER A 12 7.80 -2.93 -0.44
CA SER A 12 7.34 -2.95 0.95
C SER A 12 6.01 -3.69 1.13
N SER A 13 5.08 -3.55 0.18
CA SER A 13 3.74 -4.17 0.26
C SER A 13 3.72 -5.61 -0.27
N GLY A 14 4.75 -6.03 -1.00
CA GLY A 14 4.77 -7.31 -1.73
C GLY A 14 3.79 -7.35 -2.91
N GLN A 15 3.19 -6.22 -3.30
CA GLN A 15 2.28 -6.14 -4.43
C GLN A 15 3.04 -5.93 -5.75
N PRO A 16 2.49 -6.41 -6.88
CA PRO A 16 3.04 -6.13 -8.20
C PRO A 16 3.07 -4.63 -8.50
N LEU A 17 4.12 -4.17 -9.20
CA LEU A 17 4.29 -2.77 -9.59
C LEU A 17 3.09 -2.24 -10.40
N GLU A 18 2.54 -3.02 -11.33
CA GLU A 18 1.34 -2.68 -12.10
C GLU A 18 0.12 -2.36 -11.22
N ARG A 19 0.00 -3.07 -10.08
CA ARG A 19 -1.09 -2.83 -9.14
C ARG A 19 -0.89 -1.50 -8.42
N ILE A 20 0.33 -1.25 -7.93
CA ILE A 20 0.69 0.00 -7.27
C ILE A 20 0.51 1.18 -8.23
N GLU A 21 0.94 1.08 -9.48
CA GLU A 21 0.77 2.13 -10.49
C GLU A 21 -0.69 2.48 -10.71
N LYS A 22 -1.57 1.48 -10.79
CA LYS A 22 -3.00 1.68 -10.96
C LYS A 22 -3.66 2.29 -9.72
N ASP A 23 -3.27 1.82 -8.54
CA ASP A 23 -3.84 2.27 -7.26
C ASP A 23 -3.28 3.65 -6.86
N THR A 24 -2.10 4.04 -7.33
CA THR A 24 -1.47 5.37 -7.09
C THR A 24 -1.75 6.40 -8.18
N ASP A 25 -2.39 6.01 -9.29
CA ASP A 25 -2.83 6.94 -10.35
C ASP A 25 -3.93 7.90 -9.84
N ARG A 26 -4.67 7.48 -8.81
CA ARG A 26 -5.67 8.29 -8.10
C ARG A 26 -5.52 8.17 -6.59
N ASP A 27 -6.14 9.08 -5.85
CA ASP A 27 -6.23 8.97 -4.40
C ASP A 27 -6.97 7.68 -4.03
N PHE A 28 -6.23 6.68 -3.56
CA PHE A 28 -6.75 5.41 -3.09
C PHE A 28 -6.71 5.38 -1.56
N TYR A 29 -7.87 5.63 -0.96
CA TYR A 29 -8.05 5.53 0.47
C TYR A 29 -8.36 4.09 0.85
N MET A 30 -7.66 3.60 1.87
CA MET A 30 -7.83 2.27 2.41
C MET A 30 -8.26 2.38 3.86
N THR A 31 -9.15 1.49 4.29
CA THR A 31 -9.40 1.23 5.70
C THR A 31 -8.19 0.54 6.33
N ALA A 32 -8.12 0.55 7.66
CA ALA A 32 -7.00 -0.08 8.36
C ALA A 32 -6.89 -1.59 8.05
N THR A 33 -8.03 -2.28 7.89
CA THR A 33 -8.06 -3.70 7.50
C THR A 33 -7.53 -3.90 6.09
N GLU A 34 -7.96 -3.06 5.13
CA GLU A 34 -7.49 -3.14 3.75
C GLU A 34 -5.99 -2.84 3.67
N ALA A 35 -5.46 -1.90 4.44
CA ALA A 35 -4.02 -1.61 4.48
C ALA A 35 -3.21 -2.82 4.97
N ILE A 36 -3.74 -3.61 5.91
CA ILE A 36 -3.11 -4.86 6.36
C ILE A 36 -3.15 -5.91 5.25
N GLU A 37 -4.31 -6.14 4.64
CA GLU A 37 -4.44 -7.12 3.54
C GLU A 37 -3.57 -6.75 2.34
N TYR A 38 -3.37 -5.46 2.11
CA TYR A 38 -2.51 -4.95 1.05
C TYR A 38 -1.02 -5.12 1.35
N GLY A 39 -0.65 -5.40 2.61
CA GLY A 39 0.73 -5.55 3.05
C GLY A 39 1.42 -4.23 3.44
N LEU A 40 0.67 -3.14 3.61
CA LEU A 40 1.19 -1.84 4.01
C LEU A 40 1.24 -1.64 5.53
N ALA A 41 0.55 -2.49 6.30
CA ALA A 41 0.50 -2.45 7.76
C ALA A 41 0.49 -3.85 8.37
N ASP A 42 1.11 -4.03 9.53
CA ASP A 42 1.22 -5.33 10.19
C ASP A 42 0.04 -5.66 11.12
N GLY A 43 -0.65 -4.64 11.65
CA GLY A 43 -1.73 -4.85 12.62
C GLY A 43 -2.43 -3.56 13.04
N ILE A 44 -3.69 -3.70 13.48
CA ILE A 44 -4.46 -2.62 14.11
C ILE A 44 -4.19 -2.67 15.60
N VAL A 45 -3.67 -1.57 16.16
CA VAL A 45 -3.56 -1.39 17.61
C VAL A 45 -4.89 -0.85 18.11
N ASP A 46 -5.64 -1.68 18.84
CA ASP A 46 -6.84 -1.24 19.57
C ASP A 46 -6.47 -1.01 21.04
N LYS A 47 -6.90 0.15 21.57
CA LYS A 47 -6.59 0.79 22.88
C LYS A 47 -5.52 0.15 23.78
N ILE A 48 -4.53 0.99 24.14
CA ILE A 48 -3.69 0.85 25.35
C ILE A 48 -4.54 1.16 26.59
#